data_AF-A0A355ATM2-F1
#
_entry.id   AF-A0A355ATM2-F1
#
_cell.length_a   1.000
_cell.length_b   1.000
_cell.length_c   1.000
_cell.angle_alpha   90.00
_cell.angle_beta   90.00
_cell.angle_gamma   90.00
#
_symmetry.space_group_name_H-M   'P 1'
#
loop_
_entity.id
_entity.type
_entity.pdbx_description
1 polymer ?
#
loop_
_entity_poly.entity_id
_entity_poly.type
_entity_poly.pdbx_seq_one_letter_code
_entity_poly.pdbx_strand_id
1 'polypeptide(L)' 'LVLVGYHSAAGSSGHPLAHTFRGTIHHIELNGEQLSEFRVNSLTARHEGVPTVFLSGDEKLC' A
#
# COMPACT_ATOMS: atom_id res chain seq x y z
N LEU A 1 -11.12 9.21 -0.19
CA LEU A 1 -9.81 9.00 0.45
C LEU A 1 -8.71 9.61 -0.42
N VAL A 2 -7.86 10.42 0.20
CA VAL A 2 -6.67 11.02 -0.43
C VAL A 2 -5.46 10.44 0.29
N LEU A 3 -4.60 9.75 -0.45
CA LEU A 3 -3.43 9.05 0.07
C LEU A 3 -2.16 9.80 -0.37
N VAL A 4 -1.44 10.38 0.59
CA VAL A 4 -0.28 11.25 0.31
C VAL A 4 0.97 10.70 0.96
N GLY A 5 2.07 10.63 0.20
CA GLY A 5 3.37 10.21 0.72
C GLY A 5 3.49 8.71 1.01
N TYR A 6 2.79 7.87 0.24
CA TYR A 6 2.90 6.42 0.35
C TYR A 6 4.17 5.87 -0.29
N HIS A 7 4.51 4.62 0.02
CA HIS A 7 5.69 3.96 -0.51
C HIS A 7 5.42 2.53 -0.95
N SER A 8 6.39 1.95 -1.66
CA SER A 8 6.36 0.58 -2.13
C SER A 8 6.23 -0.43 -0.96
N ALA A 9 5.61 -1.58 -1.24
CA ALA A 9 5.30 -2.61 -0.26
C ALA A 9 6.57 -3.27 0.34
N ALA A 10 6.46 -3.86 1.53
CA ALA A 10 7.49 -4.73 2.10
C ALA A 10 7.93 -5.80 1.09
N GLY A 11 9.24 -6.04 0.97
CA GLY A 11 9.78 -7.06 0.06
C GLY A 11 9.76 -6.67 -1.43
N SER A 12 9.29 -5.46 -1.78
CA SER A 12 9.41 -4.93 -3.14
C SER A 12 10.84 -4.45 -3.43
N SER A 13 11.22 -4.42 -4.71
CA SER A 13 12.49 -3.84 -5.16
C SER A 13 12.44 -2.30 -5.29
N GLY A 14 11.44 -1.65 -4.68
CA GLY A 14 11.12 -0.24 -4.89
C GLY A 14 12.06 0.73 -4.19
N HIS A 15 12.24 0.57 -2.87
CA HIS A 15 12.95 1.56 -2.06
C HIS A 15 13.63 0.91 -0.83
N PRO A 16 14.78 1.42 -0.34
CA PRO A 16 15.46 0.87 0.84
C PRO A 16 14.63 0.86 2.13
N LEU A 17 13.61 1.72 2.20
CA LEU A 17 12.68 1.82 3.34
C LEU A 17 11.34 1.12 3.06
N ALA A 18 11.25 0.29 2.03
CA ALA A 18 10.02 -0.42 1.68
C ALA A 18 9.56 -1.34 2.82
N HIS A 19 8.34 -1.12 3.29
CA HIS A 19 7.70 -1.92 4.34
C HIS A 19 6.18 -1.86 4.18
N THR A 20 5.46 -2.66 5.00
CA THR A 20 4.01 -2.64 5.06
C THR A 20 3.57 -2.62 6.52
N PHE A 21 3.11 -1.47 7.00
CA PHE A 21 2.72 -1.04 8.36
C PHE A 21 3.84 -1.06 9.40
N ARG A 22 4.63 -2.13 9.46
CA ARG A 22 5.71 -2.33 10.43
C ARG A 22 6.85 -3.09 9.75
N GLY A 23 8.09 -2.81 10.12
CA GLY A 23 9.27 -3.49 9.57
C GLY A 23 9.34 -5.00 9.84
N THR A 24 8.48 -5.53 10.73
CA THR A 24 8.36 -6.96 11.03
C THR A 24 7.39 -7.69 10.10
N ILE A 25 6.63 -6.96 9.27
CA ILE A 25 5.72 -7.54 8.29
C ILE A 25 6.47 -7.60 6.96
N HIS A 26 6.82 -8.82 6.56
CA HIS A 26 7.58 -9.05 5.32
C HIS A 26 6.69 -9.18 4.09
N HIS A 27 5.44 -9.60 4.26
CA HIS A 27 4.49 -9.83 3.17
C HIS A 27 3.06 -9.77 3.69
N ILE A 28 2.17 -9.09 2.95
CA ILE A 28 0.71 -9.19 3.10
C ILE A 28 0.17 -9.59 1.74
N GLU A 29 -0.70 -10.59 1.71
CA GLU A 29 -1.32 -11.07 0.48
C GLU A 29 -2.84 -11.07 0.62
N LEU A 30 -3.53 -10.78 -0.48
CA LEU A 30 -4.96 -11.00 -0.62
C LEU A 30 -5.23 -11.63 -1.98
N ASN A 31 -5.81 -12.83 -1.98
CA ASN A 31 -6.16 -13.58 -3.19
C ASN A 31 -4.99 -13.82 -4.17
N GLY A 32 -3.79 -14.15 -3.68
CA GLY A 32 -2.62 -14.36 -4.54
C GLY A 32 -1.83 -13.09 -4.85
N GLU A 33 -2.35 -11.91 -4.49
CA GLU A 33 -1.69 -10.63 -4.80
C GLU A 33 -1.08 -9.97 -3.57
N GLN A 34 0.19 -9.57 -3.71
CA GLN A 34 0.88 -8.78 -2.69
C GLN A 34 0.21 -7.42 -2.50
N LEU A 35 0.06 -7.02 -1.24
CA LEU A 35 -0.51 -5.74 -0.84
C LEU A 35 0.55 -4.81 -0.24
N SER A 36 0.51 -3.56 -0.70
CA SER A 36 1.08 -2.40 0.00
C SER A 36 0.07 -1.83 1.01
N GLU A 37 0.54 -0.92 1.87
CA GLU A 37 -0.33 -0.20 2.80
C GLU A 37 -1.43 0.58 2.09
N PHE A 38 -1.11 1.20 0.95
CA PHE A 38 -2.10 1.97 0.19
C PHE A 38 -3.21 1.05 -0.32
N ARG A 39 -2.88 -0.16 -0.76
CA ARG A 39 -3.89 -1.12 -1.22
C ARG A 39 -4.79 -1.57 -0.08
N VAL A 40 -4.22 -1.87 1.09
CA VAL A 40 -4.99 -2.22 2.29
C VAL A 40 -5.95 -1.08 2.64
N ASN A 41 -5.45 0.15 2.78
CA ASN A 41 -6.28 1.29 3.16
C ASN A 41 -7.34 1.65 2.10
N SER A 42 -7.01 1.54 0.82
CA SER A 42 -7.95 1.79 -0.28
C SER A 42 -9.08 0.75 -0.30
N LEU A 43 -8.77 -0.52 -0.07
CA LEU A 43 -9.77 -1.59 0.03
C LEU A 43 -10.66 -1.43 1.25
N THR A 44 -10.09 -1.07 2.41
CA THR A 44 -10.87 -0.75 3.62
C THR A 44 -11.80 0.42 3.37
N ALA A 45 -11.32 1.54 2.82
CA ALA A 45 -12.16 2.68 2.51
C ALA A 45 -13.28 2.34 1.52
N ARG A 46 -12.97 1.52 0.50
CA ARG A 46 -13.99 1.01 -0.43
C ARG A 46 -15.06 0.19 0.29
N HIS A 47 -14.68 -0.65 1.26
CA HIS A 47 -15.65 -1.42 2.06
C HIS A 47 -16.61 -0.48 2.82
N GLU A 48 -16.10 0.64 3.32
CA GLU A 48 -16.89 1.71 3.97
C GLU A 48 -17.62 2.65 2.97
N GLY A 49 -17.63 2.34 1.67
CA GLY A 49 -18.28 3.16 0.65
C GLY A 49 -17.54 4.46 0.28
N VAL A 50 -16.29 4.63 0.71
CA VAL A 50 -15.46 5.81 0.43
C VAL A 50 -14.47 5.53 -0.70
N PRO A 51 -14.56 6.20 -1.86
CA PRO A 51 -13.63 5.98 -2.97
C PRO A 51 -12.26 6.61 -2.70
N THR A 52 -11.18 5.95 -3.11
CA THR A 52 -9.84 6.55 -3.21
C THR A 52 -9.76 7.38 -4.48
N VAL A 53 -9.53 8.69 -4.34
CA VAL A 53 -9.57 9.65 -5.47
C VAL A 53 -8.21 10.25 -5.80
N PHE A 54 -7.23 10.05 -4.92
CA PHE A 54 -5.87 10.54 -5.11
C PHE A 54 -4.87 9.63 -4.40
N LEU A 55 -3.74 9.38 -5.07
CA LEU A 55 -2.60 8.64 -4.56
C LEU A 55 -1.32 9.36 -4.98
N SER A 56 -0.39 9.55 -4.04
CA SER A 56 0.96 10.03 -4.33
C SER A 56 1.99 9.32 -3.45
N GLY A 57 3.19 9.13 -3.99
CA GLY A 57 4.26 8.40 -3.34
C GLY A 57 5.46 8.20 -4.26
N ASP A 58 6.27 7.19 -3.96
CA ASP A 58 7.43 6.83 -4.79
C ASP A 58 7.05 6.27 -6.18
N GLU A 59 8.03 6.19 -7.08
CA GLU A 59 7.84 5.74 -8.46
C GLU A 59 7.40 4.28 -8.57
N LYS A 60 7.78 3.42 -7.61
CA LYS A 60 7.44 1.98 -7.60
C LYS A 60 6.27 1.66 -6.67
N LEU A 61 5.43 2.65 -6.39
CA LEU A 61 4.27 2.48 -5.54
C LEU A 61 3.24 1.49 -6.13
N CYS A 62 3.10 1.45 -7.46
CA CYS A 62 2.09 0.70 -8.19
C CYS A 62 2.68 -0.47 -9.00
#